data_AF-A0AAD0MPP4-F1
#
_entry.id   AF-A0AAD0MPP4-F1
#
_cell.length_a   1.000
_cell.length_b   1.000
_cell.length_c   1.000
_cell.angle_alpha   90.00
_cell.angle_beta   90.00
_cell.angle_gamma   90.00
#
_symmetry.space_group_name_H-M   'P 1'
#
loop_
_entity.id
_entity.type
_entity.pdbx_description
1 polymer ?
#
loop_
_entity_poly.entity_id
_entity_poly.type
_entity_poly.pdbx_seq_one_letter_code
_entity_poly.pdbx_strand_id
1 'polypeptide(L)'
;MATIIRLEKDGYMKDAFVGYSYTTALFNIFVPAARQDLKSFLFMGGIYFLSAFILNFYKIYVQRNLIQYKYGGLISFIALMISWVIAFFYNKYYTQKMLAEGWKPLKDDEYSNVLLKKYNYFEYTDNDLISDERTKEILDEVKKTEKKKALMFVVAAIIQILL
;
A
#
# COMPACT_ATOMS: atom_id res chain seq x y z
N MET A 1 -0.31 1.13 -8.43
CA MET A 1 -0.07 -0.25 -8.92
C MET A 1 0.36 -1.12 -7.77
N ALA A 2 0.01 -2.40 -7.79
CA ALA A 2 0.51 -3.40 -6.85
C ALA A 2 0.79 -4.67 -7.66
N THR A 3 1.51 -5.64 -7.10
CA THR A 3 1.54 -6.98 -7.68
C THR A 3 0.28 -7.71 -7.18
N ILE A 4 -0.49 -8.26 -8.10
CA ILE A 4 -1.78 -8.89 -7.82
C ILE A 4 -1.56 -10.38 -7.71
N ILE A 5 -2.15 -10.99 -6.69
CA ILE A 5 -2.25 -12.44 -6.55
C ILE A 5 -3.71 -12.83 -6.45
N ARG A 6 -4.04 -14.05 -6.86
CA ARG A 6 -5.41 -14.57 -6.82
C ARG A 6 -5.58 -15.49 -5.63
N LEU A 7 -6.57 -15.20 -4.81
CA LEU A 7 -6.97 -16.06 -3.71
C LEU A 7 -8.35 -16.64 -3.96
N GLU A 8 -8.57 -17.83 -3.43
CA GLU A 8 -9.79 -18.61 -3.51
C GLU A 8 -10.30 -18.88 -2.09
N LYS A 9 -11.63 -18.87 -1.95
CA LYS A 9 -12.35 -19.30 -0.76
C LYS A 9 -13.74 -19.78 -1.16
N ASP A 10 -14.08 -21.02 -0.82
CA ASP A 10 -15.40 -21.62 -1.05
C ASP A 10 -15.88 -21.52 -2.52
N GLY A 11 -14.95 -21.63 -3.48
CA GLY A 11 -15.20 -21.49 -4.92
C GLY A 11 -15.23 -20.04 -5.41
N TYR A 12 -15.13 -19.05 -4.53
CA TYR A 12 -15.06 -17.63 -4.88
C TYR A 12 -13.63 -17.17 -5.06
N MET A 13 -13.41 -16.38 -6.11
CA MET A 13 -12.11 -15.80 -6.44
C MET A 13 -12.05 -14.33 -6.06
N LYS A 14 -10.95 -13.91 -5.43
CA LYS A 14 -10.72 -12.50 -5.09
C LYS A 14 -9.25 -12.14 -5.22
N ASP A 15 -9.03 -10.94 -5.74
CA ASP A 15 -7.68 -10.39 -5.88
C ASP A 15 -7.15 -9.88 -4.53
N ALA A 16 -5.93 -10.28 -4.23
CA ALA A 16 -5.13 -9.74 -3.15
C ALA A 16 -3.85 -9.08 -3.70
N PHE A 17 -3.15 -8.35 -2.85
CA PHE A 17 -2.10 -7.44 -3.29
C PHE A 17 -0.83 -7.62 -2.46
N VAL A 18 0.30 -7.73 -3.13
CA VAL A 18 1.62 -7.88 -2.49
C VAL A 18 2.57 -6.79 -2.94
N GLY A 19 3.67 -6.62 -2.19
CA GLY A 19 4.63 -5.55 -2.41
C GLY A 19 4.11 -4.17 -2.04
N TYR A 20 4.87 -3.14 -2.45
CA TYR A 20 4.55 -1.75 -2.12
C TYR A 20 3.24 -1.29 -2.78
N SER A 21 2.42 -0.56 -2.03
CA SER A 21 1.13 -0.10 -2.51
C SER A 21 1.21 1.26 -3.20
N TYR A 22 1.76 1.32 -4.42
CA TYR A 22 1.91 2.58 -5.16
C TYR A 22 0.58 3.31 -5.38
N THR A 23 -0.54 2.58 -5.53
CA THR A 23 -1.88 3.21 -5.59
C THR A 23 -2.25 3.90 -4.29
N THR A 24 -1.93 3.29 -3.14
CA THR A 24 -2.28 3.84 -1.83
C THR A 24 -1.43 5.07 -1.51
N ALA A 25 -0.17 5.06 -1.93
CA ALA A 25 0.70 6.23 -1.79
C ALA A 25 0.12 7.47 -2.49
N LEU A 26 -0.46 7.30 -3.69
CA LEU A 26 -1.03 8.38 -4.50
C LEU A 26 -2.47 8.75 -4.11
N PHE A 27 -3.33 7.75 -3.87
CA PHE A 27 -4.77 7.94 -3.71
C PHE A 27 -5.27 7.78 -2.26
N ASN A 28 -4.38 7.45 -1.31
CA ASN A 28 -4.64 7.38 0.12
C ASN A 28 -5.98 6.65 0.45
N ILE A 29 -6.92 7.33 1.10
CA ILE A 29 -8.20 6.81 1.59
C ILE A 29 -9.09 6.21 0.49
N PHE A 30 -8.93 6.62 -0.77
CA PHE A 30 -9.74 6.11 -1.87
C PHE A 30 -9.42 4.65 -2.20
N VAL A 31 -8.22 4.15 -1.87
CA VAL A 31 -7.85 2.76 -2.17
C VAL A 31 -8.59 1.76 -1.28
N PRO A 32 -8.60 1.90 0.07
CA PRO A 32 -9.47 1.09 0.92
C PRO A 32 -10.94 1.19 0.56
N ALA A 33 -11.44 2.38 0.20
CA ALA A 33 -12.83 2.56 -0.21
C ALA A 33 -13.17 1.73 -1.46
N ALA A 34 -12.33 1.82 -2.50
CA ALA A 34 -12.51 1.05 -3.74
C ALA A 34 -12.40 -0.47 -3.52
N ARG A 35 -11.63 -0.92 -2.53
CA ARG A 35 -11.50 -2.34 -2.15
C ARG A 35 -12.55 -2.80 -1.14
N GLN A 36 -13.48 -1.93 -0.76
CA GLN A 36 -14.49 -2.20 0.28
C GLN A 36 -13.88 -2.62 1.63
N ASP A 37 -12.68 -2.14 1.95
CA ASP A 37 -12.03 -2.39 3.24
C ASP A 37 -12.34 -1.26 4.23
N LEU A 38 -13.52 -1.36 4.85
CA LEU A 38 -14.05 -0.34 5.75
C LEU A 38 -13.09 -0.02 6.92
N LYS A 39 -12.42 -1.03 7.49
CA LYS A 39 -11.51 -0.82 8.64
C LYS A 39 -10.33 0.06 8.24
N SER A 40 -9.66 -0.26 7.14
CA SER A 40 -8.54 0.55 6.63
C SER A 40 -9.01 1.92 6.12
N PHE A 41 -10.20 1.99 5.53
CA PHE A 41 -10.80 3.25 5.11
C PHE A 41 -10.98 4.21 6.29
N LEU A 42 -11.55 3.73 7.39
CA LEU A 42 -11.73 4.54 8.60
C LEU A 42 -10.40 4.92 9.26
N PHE A 43 -9.44 3.99 9.33
CA PHE A 43 -8.12 4.25 9.91
C PHE A 43 -7.36 5.32 9.13
N MET A 44 -7.23 5.15 7.81
CA MET A 44 -6.55 6.12 6.95
C MET A 44 -7.34 7.43 6.86
N GLY A 45 -8.68 7.35 6.86
CA GLY A 45 -9.58 8.49 6.94
C GLY A 45 -9.32 9.33 8.18
N GLY A 46 -9.22 8.71 9.35
CA GLY A 46 -8.89 9.38 10.61
C GLY A 46 -7.55 10.13 10.55
N ILE A 47 -6.51 9.50 10.00
CA ILE A 47 -5.20 10.14 9.81
C ILE A 47 -5.29 11.34 8.86
N TYR A 48 -6.03 11.20 7.76
CA TYR A 48 -6.24 12.28 6.79
C TYR A 48 -6.99 13.46 7.42
N PHE A 49 -8.10 13.19 8.13
CA PHE A 49 -8.86 14.21 8.83
C PHE A 49 -8.04 14.90 9.92
N LEU A 50 -7.25 14.16 10.70
CA LEU A 50 -6.37 14.72 11.72
C LEU A 50 -5.32 15.66 11.10
N SER A 51 -4.70 15.24 9.99
CA SER A 51 -3.73 16.06 9.26
C SER A 51 -4.36 17.36 8.75
N ALA A 52 -5.55 17.26 8.15
CA ALA A 52 -6.32 18.43 7.69
C ALA A 52 -6.72 19.34 8.86
N PHE A 53 -7.12 18.77 9.99
CA PHE A 53 -7.45 19.51 11.21
C PHE A 53 -6.26 20.31 11.72
N ILE A 54 -5.08 19.66 11.86
CA ILE A 54 -3.84 20.31 12.34
C ILE A 54 -3.46 21.47 11.41
N LEU A 55 -3.51 21.26 10.09
CA LEU A 55 -3.16 22.28 9.10
C LEU A 55 -4.10 23.50 9.20
N ASN A 56 -5.41 23.27 9.28
CA ASN A 56 -6.40 24.35 9.40
C ASN A 56 -6.29 25.06 10.76
N PHE A 57 -6.07 24.32 11.84
CA PHE A 57 -5.88 24.89 13.16
C PHE A 57 -4.64 25.80 13.21
N TYR A 58 -3.51 25.34 12.66
CA TYR A 58 -2.30 26.16 12.55
C TYR A 58 -2.54 27.43 11.73
N LYS A 59 -3.27 27.34 10.62
CA LYS A 59 -3.65 28.50 9.79
C LYS A 59 -4.48 29.51 10.58
N ILE A 60 -5.49 29.05 11.32
CA ILE A 60 -6.34 29.91 12.17
C ILE A 60 -5.51 30.56 13.28
N TYR A 61 -4.64 29.80 13.94
CA TYR A 61 -3.76 30.29 14.99
C TYR A 61 -2.84 31.41 14.48
N VAL A 62 -2.18 31.20 13.34
CA VAL A 62 -1.29 32.20 12.73
C VAL A 62 -2.06 33.46 12.34
N GLN A 63 -3.24 33.30 11.74
CA GLN A 63 -4.09 34.43 11.33
C GLN A 63 -4.59 35.24 12.53
N ARG A 64 -5.02 34.59 13.62
CA ARG A 64 -5.49 35.29 14.83
C ARG A 64 -4.38 36.07 15.53
N ASN A 65 -3.16 35.53 15.55
CA ASN A 65 -2.03 36.16 16.21
C ASN A 65 -1.23 37.09 15.29
N LEU A 66 -1.65 37.27 14.02
CA LEU A 66 -0.98 38.11 13.01
C LEU A 66 0.51 37.71 12.79
N ILE A 67 0.82 36.42 12.87
CA ILE A 67 2.18 35.88 12.70
C ILE A 67 2.37 35.42 11.24
N GLN A 68 3.62 35.19 10.83
CA GLN A 68 3.95 34.57 9.54
C GLN A 68 3.62 33.06 9.50
N TYR A 69 3.10 32.59 8.37
CA TYR A 69 2.73 31.19 8.14
C TYR A 69 3.93 30.32 7.75
N LYS A 70 4.95 30.27 8.63
CA LYS A 70 6.27 29.68 8.33
C LYS A 70 6.25 28.15 8.13
N TYR A 71 5.44 27.42 8.92
CA TYR A 71 5.53 25.95 8.97
C TYR A 71 4.49 25.22 8.12
N GLY A 72 3.63 25.94 7.40
CA GLY A 72 2.55 25.34 6.62
C GLY A 72 3.03 24.34 5.59
N GLY A 73 4.07 24.71 4.83
CA GLY A 73 4.66 23.82 3.82
C GLY A 73 5.26 22.55 4.43
N LEU A 74 5.94 22.67 5.58
CA LEU A 74 6.51 21.52 6.29
C LEU A 74 5.42 20.58 6.82
N ILE A 75 4.33 21.12 7.39
CA ILE A 75 3.18 20.31 7.86
C ILE A 75 2.54 19.57 6.68
N SER A 76 2.31 20.25 5.55
CA SER A 76 1.76 19.62 4.34
C SER A 76 2.68 18.53 3.78
N PHE A 77 3.99 18.78 3.78
CA PHE A 77 4.98 17.79 3.33
C PHE A 77 5.00 16.55 4.24
N ILE A 78 4.96 16.72 5.56
CA ILE A 78 4.87 15.59 6.51
C ILE A 78 3.58 14.79 6.26
N ALA A 79 2.44 15.47 6.08
CA ALA A 79 1.17 14.81 5.79
C ALA A 79 1.22 13.98 4.49
N LEU A 80 1.90 14.47 3.45
CA LEU A 80 2.14 13.72 2.21
C LEU A 80 2.98 12.45 2.47
N MET A 81 4.08 12.59 3.22
CA MET A 81 4.98 11.48 3.54
C MET A 81 4.29 10.36 4.34
N ILE A 82 3.33 10.69 5.21
CA ILE A 82 2.54 9.69 5.94
C ILE A 82 1.83 8.72 4.99
N SER A 83 1.24 9.22 3.89
CA SER A 83 0.57 8.38 2.89
C SER A 83 1.54 7.37 2.25
N TRP A 84 2.78 7.82 1.97
CA TRP A 84 3.82 6.97 1.37
C TRP A 84 4.33 5.91 2.34
N VAL A 85 4.38 6.21 3.64
CA VAL A 85 4.72 5.25 4.70
C VAL A 85 3.60 4.21 4.85
N ILE A 86 2.34 4.63 4.92
CA ILE A 86 1.18 3.73 5.00
C ILE A 86 1.16 2.72 3.84
N ALA A 87 1.54 3.16 2.65
CA ALA A 87 1.60 2.31 1.46
C ALA A 87 2.57 1.12 1.56
N PHE A 88 3.60 1.17 2.42
CA PHE A 88 4.46 0.00 2.70
C PHE A 88 3.69 -1.11 3.42
N PHE A 89 2.79 -0.74 4.34
CA PHE A 89 2.11 -1.69 5.22
C PHE A 89 0.77 -2.14 4.67
N TYR A 90 0.07 -1.28 3.93
CA TYR A 90 -1.32 -1.49 3.57
C TYR A 90 -1.58 -2.77 2.76
N ASN A 91 -0.82 -3.04 1.70
CA ASN A 91 -0.99 -4.27 0.91
C ASN A 91 -0.75 -5.52 1.77
N LYS A 92 0.29 -5.49 2.62
CA LYS A 92 0.61 -6.59 3.53
C LYS A 92 -0.52 -6.83 4.52
N TYR A 93 -1.00 -5.79 5.19
CA TYR A 93 -2.14 -5.87 6.10
C TYR A 93 -3.40 -6.40 5.41
N TYR A 94 -3.75 -5.85 4.24
CA TYR A 94 -4.95 -6.24 3.50
C TYR A 94 -4.92 -7.72 3.11
N THR A 95 -3.80 -8.19 2.57
CA THR A 95 -3.65 -9.60 2.17
C THR A 95 -3.56 -10.53 3.38
N GLN A 96 -2.86 -10.14 4.46
CA GLN A 96 -2.85 -10.90 5.71
C GLN A 96 -4.25 -11.08 6.31
N LYS A 97 -5.07 -10.02 6.28
CA LYS A 97 -6.46 -10.06 6.72
C LYS A 97 -7.27 -11.06 5.89
N MET A 98 -7.08 -11.10 4.56
CA MET A 98 -7.74 -12.08 3.70
C MET A 98 -7.29 -13.51 4.04
N LEU A 99 -5.99 -13.75 4.20
CA LEU A 99 -5.48 -15.07 4.57
C LEU A 99 -6.08 -15.57 5.90
N ALA A 100 -6.13 -14.69 6.91
CA ALA A 100 -6.75 -14.97 8.20
C ALA A 100 -8.27 -15.23 8.13
N GLU A 101 -8.95 -14.66 7.11
CA GLU A 101 -10.36 -14.92 6.82
C GLU A 101 -10.57 -16.25 6.05
N GLY A 102 -9.51 -17.01 5.78
CA GLY A 102 -9.55 -18.33 5.13
C GLY A 102 -9.31 -18.32 3.62
N TRP A 103 -8.97 -17.17 3.03
CA TRP A 103 -8.61 -17.10 1.62
C TRP A 103 -7.22 -17.69 1.38
N LYS A 104 -7.04 -18.51 0.34
CA LYS A 104 -5.74 -19.14 0.02
C LYS A 104 -5.47 -19.12 -1.48
N PRO A 105 -4.21 -19.16 -1.94
CA PRO A 105 -3.91 -19.43 -3.35
C PRO A 105 -4.55 -20.74 -3.80
N LEU A 106 -4.85 -20.86 -5.09
CA LEU A 106 -5.22 -22.17 -5.63
C LEU A 106 -4.06 -23.15 -5.44
N LYS A 107 -4.39 -24.44 -5.32
CA LYS A 107 -3.41 -25.52 -5.13
C LYS A 107 -2.30 -25.51 -6.18
N ASP A 108 -2.62 -25.13 -7.41
CA ASP A 108 -1.69 -25.11 -8.54
C ASP A 108 -1.20 -23.70 -8.91
N ASP A 109 -1.55 -22.68 -8.12
CA ASP A 109 -1.09 -21.29 -8.35
C ASP A 109 0.29 -21.07 -7.70
N GLU A 110 1.31 -21.54 -8.41
CA GLU A 110 2.71 -21.38 -8.02
C GLU A 110 3.12 -19.90 -7.90
N TYR A 111 2.61 -19.04 -8.78
CA TYR A 111 2.90 -17.61 -8.79
C TYR A 111 2.47 -16.92 -7.49
N SER A 112 1.21 -17.12 -7.08
CA SER A 112 0.68 -16.53 -5.85
C SER A 112 1.40 -17.08 -4.62
N ASN A 113 1.70 -18.38 -4.58
CA ASN A 113 2.45 -19.01 -3.48
C ASN A 113 3.87 -18.46 -3.35
N VAL A 114 4.62 -18.37 -4.45
CA VAL A 114 5.99 -17.82 -4.48
C VAL A 114 5.99 -16.37 -3.98
N LEU A 115 5.00 -15.59 -4.37
CA LEU A 115 4.88 -14.19 -3.94
C LEU A 115 4.54 -14.04 -2.46
N LEU A 116 3.64 -14.87 -1.93
CA LEU A 116 3.35 -14.87 -0.49
C LEU A 116 4.57 -15.25 0.35
N LYS A 117 5.39 -16.21 -0.12
CA LYS A 117 6.68 -16.53 0.50
C LYS A 117 7.66 -15.36 0.40
N LYS A 118 7.87 -14.80 -0.80
CA LYS A 118 8.77 -13.66 -1.06
C LYS A 118 8.55 -12.48 -0.11
N TYR A 119 7.29 -12.17 0.18
CA TYR A 119 6.90 -11.02 1.01
C TYR A 119 6.70 -11.35 2.50
N ASN A 120 7.07 -12.57 2.93
CA ASN A 120 7.04 -13.03 4.32
C ASN A 120 5.66 -12.86 4.96
N TYR A 121 4.64 -13.48 4.35
CA TYR A 121 3.32 -13.63 4.96
C TYR A 121 3.38 -14.77 5.99
N PHE A 122 2.73 -14.60 7.15
CA PHE A 122 2.90 -15.48 8.31
C PHE A 122 2.65 -16.97 7.99
N GLU A 123 1.58 -17.27 7.27
CA GLU A 123 1.22 -18.64 6.84
C GLU A 123 2.18 -19.24 5.79
N TYR A 124 3.09 -18.43 5.23
CA TYR A 124 3.98 -18.78 4.12
C TYR A 124 5.44 -18.50 4.49
N THR A 125 5.79 -18.55 5.77
CA THR A 125 7.16 -18.29 6.26
C THR A 125 8.05 -19.56 6.21
N ASP A 126 7.50 -20.70 5.81
CA ASP A 126 8.29 -21.94 5.69
C ASP A 126 9.41 -21.76 4.66
N ASN A 127 10.65 -22.02 5.11
CA ASN A 127 11.91 -21.70 4.43
C ASN A 127 12.18 -22.50 3.15
N ASP A 128 11.29 -23.41 2.77
CA ASP A 128 11.38 -24.15 1.52
C ASP A 128 10.84 -23.29 0.38
N LEU A 129 11.61 -22.25 0.02
CA LEU A 129 11.57 -21.73 -1.34
C LEU A 129 12.12 -22.87 -2.21
N ILE A 130 11.22 -23.68 -2.76
CA ILE A 130 11.55 -24.70 -3.76
C ILE A 130 12.39 -23.99 -4.81
N SER A 131 13.69 -24.28 -4.83
CA SER A 131 14.68 -23.54 -5.60
C SER A 131 14.67 -23.97 -7.07
N ASP A 132 13.48 -24.17 -7.64
CA ASP A 132 13.35 -24.53 -9.04
C ASP A 132 13.57 -23.30 -9.93
N GLU A 133 13.84 -23.56 -11.21
CA GLU A 133 14.11 -22.54 -12.21
C GLU A 133 12.91 -21.60 -12.39
N ARG A 134 11.69 -22.14 -12.29
CA ARG A 134 10.43 -21.41 -12.46
C ARG A 134 10.20 -20.37 -11.36
N THR A 135 10.50 -20.71 -10.11
CA THR A 135 10.43 -19.78 -8.97
C THR A 135 11.40 -18.62 -9.17
N LYS A 136 12.62 -18.88 -9.67
CA LYS A 136 13.59 -17.82 -9.99
C LYS A 136 13.08 -16.90 -11.10
N GLU A 137 12.54 -17.47 -12.18
CA GLU A 137 11.94 -16.72 -13.28
C GLU A 137 10.82 -15.78 -12.80
N ILE A 138 9.88 -16.29 -11.99
CA ILE A 138 8.80 -15.49 -11.39
C ILE A 138 9.36 -14.35 -10.55
N LEU A 139 10.34 -14.62 -9.70
CA LEU A 139 10.94 -13.62 -8.81
C LEU A 139 11.65 -12.51 -9.60
N ASP A 140 12.36 -12.86 -10.66
CA ASP A 140 13.06 -11.92 -11.54
C ASP A 140 12.11 -11.08 -12.38
N GLU A 141 11.04 -11.68 -12.92
CA GLU A 141 9.99 -10.94 -13.62
C GLU A 141 9.33 -9.92 -12.69
N VAL A 142 8.97 -10.35 -11.48
CA VAL A 142 8.35 -9.46 -10.48
C VAL A 142 9.34 -8.36 -10.09
N LYS A 143 10.63 -8.67 -9.92
CA LYS A 143 11.65 -7.66 -9.60
C LYS A 143 11.79 -6.61 -10.71
N LYS A 144 11.82 -7.02 -11.97
CA LYS A 144 11.84 -6.10 -13.13
C LYS A 144 10.59 -5.22 -13.17
N THR A 145 9.43 -5.82 -12.90
CA THR A 145 8.15 -5.14 -12.88
C THR A 145 8.05 -4.12 -11.74
N GLU A 146 8.47 -4.48 -10.52
CA GLU A 146 8.51 -3.57 -9.37
C GLU A 146 9.45 -2.39 -9.59
N LYS A 147 10.61 -2.60 -10.24
CA LYS A 147 11.51 -1.49 -10.65
C LYS A 147 10.81 -0.51 -11.58
N LYS A 148 10.06 -1.00 -12.57
CA LYS A 148 9.29 -0.13 -13.49
C LYS A 148 8.19 0.64 -12.74
N LYS A 149 7.48 -0.02 -11.82
CA LYS A 149 6.45 0.63 -10.97
C LYS A 149 7.06 1.72 -10.09
N ALA A 150 8.22 1.47 -9.49
CA ALA A 150 8.95 2.46 -8.70
C ALA A 150 9.30 3.70 -9.53
N LEU A 151 9.81 3.52 -10.74
CA LEU A 151 10.15 4.64 -11.64
C LEU A 151 8.89 5.45 -12.00
N MET A 152 7.80 4.79 -12.39
CA MET A 152 6.53 5.47 -12.67
C MET A 152 5.99 6.22 -11.45
N PHE A 153 6.14 5.65 -10.26
CA PHE A 153 5.75 6.31 -9.02
C PHE A 153 6.60 7.55 -8.73
N VAL A 154 7.91 7.50 -8.94
CA VAL A 154 8.77 8.68 -8.77
C VAL A 154 8.34 9.81 -9.71
N VAL A 155 8.03 9.50 -10.98
CA VAL A 155 7.51 10.49 -11.93
C VAL A 155 6.17 11.08 -11.44
N ALA A 156 5.24 10.23 -11.01
CA ALA A 156 3.95 10.68 -10.47
C ALA A 156 4.10 11.53 -9.20
N ALA A 157 5.02 11.16 -8.31
CA ALA A 157 5.33 11.88 -7.09
C ALA A 157 5.92 13.26 -7.37
N ILE A 158 6.82 13.38 -8.35
CA ILE A 158 7.37 14.67 -8.79
C ILE A 158 6.26 15.57 -9.33
N ILE A 159 5.39 15.03 -10.20
CA ILE A 159 4.25 15.77 -10.74
C ILE A 159 3.34 16.24 -9.60
N GLN A 160 3.05 15.38 -8.62
CA GLN A 160 2.22 15.72 -7.46
C GLN A 160 2.83 16.79 -6.56
N ILE A 161 4.16 16.90 -6.48
CA ILE A 161 4.85 17.93 -5.70
C ILE A 161 4.91 19.27 -6.45
N LEU A 162 4.96 19.23 -7.78
CA LEU A 162 5.05 20.42 -8.63
C LEU A 162 3.70 21.07 -8.95
N LEU A 163 2.59 20.32 -8.83
CA LEU A 163 1.22 20.82 -8.93
C LEU A 163 0.72 21.39 -7.60
#